data_AF-A0A1F2R7Z8-F1
#
_entry.id   AF-A0A1F2R7Z8-F1
#
_cell.length_a   1.000
_cell.length_b   1.000
_cell.length_c   1.000
_cell.angle_alpha   90.00
_cell.angle_beta   90.00
_cell.angle_gamma   90.00
#
_symmetry.space_group_name_H-M   'P 1'
#
loop_
_entity.id
_entity.type
_entity.pdbx_description
1 polymer ?
#
loop_
_entity_poly.entity_id
_entity_poly.type
_entity_poly.pdbx_seq_one_letter_code
_entity_poly.pdbx_strand_id
1 'polypeptide(L)'
;MNSSAPLIYEPVIILRPERIKYGVGVRIDSFVKLEGGEGMTIGNYVHIASFCHIGIGGGTTILEDGSSFGSGTKVLSGSNVADAVSCSAVAPSDQQQIVRATTIIRRNAALYAGAIVLPGLTIGEGARIAAGSLVTRDVPAHELWGGSPARKLKEYGK
;
A
#
# COMPACT_ATOMS: atom_id res chain seq x y z
N MET A 1 4.62 -24.01 -14.09
CA MET A 1 5.88 -23.80 -13.34
C MET A 1 5.82 -22.39 -12.79
N ASN A 2 5.55 -22.21 -11.49
CA ASN A 2 5.48 -20.86 -10.92
C ASN A 2 6.90 -20.32 -10.82
N SER A 3 7.21 -19.32 -11.66
CA SER A 3 8.43 -18.52 -11.59
C SER A 3 8.57 -17.92 -10.19
N SER A 4 9.78 -17.98 -9.62
CA SER A 4 10.15 -17.26 -8.39
C SER A 4 10.28 -15.76 -8.62
N ALA A 5 10.51 -15.32 -9.86
CA ALA A 5 10.56 -13.91 -10.22
C ALA A 5 9.15 -13.33 -10.40
N PRO A 6 8.90 -12.07 -9.98
CA PRO A 6 7.63 -11.40 -10.19
C PRO A 6 7.33 -11.23 -11.68
N LEU A 7 6.06 -11.37 -12.06
CA LEU A 7 5.57 -11.02 -13.38
C LEU A 7 5.28 -9.52 -13.43
N ILE A 8 6.12 -8.77 -14.13
CA ILE A 8 6.03 -7.31 -14.23
C ILE A 8 5.67 -6.92 -15.66
N TYR A 9 4.58 -6.17 -15.81
CA TYR A 9 4.16 -5.58 -17.08
C TYR A 9 4.62 -4.13 -17.13
N GLU A 10 5.56 -3.80 -18.00
CA GLU A 10 6.07 -2.43 -18.16
C GLU A 10 5.03 -1.50 -18.81
N PRO A 11 5.11 -0.17 -18.60
CA PRO A 11 6.10 0.54 -17.78
C PRO A 11 5.79 0.47 -16.27
N VAL A 12 6.80 0.27 -15.41
CA VAL A 12 6.71 0.33 -13.94
C VAL A 12 7.84 1.20 -13.39
N ILE A 13 7.54 2.01 -12.37
CA ILE A 13 8.56 2.78 -11.65
C ILE A 13 8.82 2.09 -10.32
N ILE A 14 10.05 1.65 -10.10
CA ILE A 14 10.49 1.04 -8.83
C ILE A 14 11.65 1.86 -8.27
N LEU A 15 11.41 2.50 -7.13
CA LEU A 15 12.45 3.22 -6.39
C LEU A 15 13.03 2.31 -5.29
N ARG A 16 14.36 2.27 -5.18
CA ARG A 16 15.09 1.39 -4.24
C ARG A 16 14.72 -0.09 -4.37
N PRO A 17 14.81 -0.68 -5.59
CA PRO A 17 14.46 -2.09 -5.81
C PRO A 17 15.26 -3.06 -4.93
N GLU A 18 16.49 -2.71 -4.53
CA GLU A 18 17.33 -3.49 -3.62
C GLU A 18 16.74 -3.67 -2.21
N ARG A 19 15.71 -2.90 -1.87
CA ARG A 19 14.98 -2.99 -0.60
C ARG A 19 13.65 -3.73 -0.69
N ILE A 20 13.32 -4.28 -1.87
CA ILE A 20 12.07 -5.00 -2.09
C ILE A 20 12.34 -6.50 -2.11
N LYS A 21 11.61 -7.23 -1.27
CA LYS A 21 11.59 -8.70 -1.25
C LYS A 21 10.29 -9.18 -1.87
N TYR A 22 10.39 -10.14 -2.79
CA TYR A 22 9.26 -10.73 -3.49
C TYR A 22 9.06 -12.18 -3.07
N GLY A 23 7.80 -12.55 -2.85
CA GLY A 23 7.35 -13.94 -2.78
C GLY A 23 7.10 -14.53 -4.17
N VAL A 24 6.57 -15.74 -4.19
CA VAL A 24 6.23 -16.47 -5.42
C VAL A 24 4.89 -15.98 -5.98
N GLY A 25 4.76 -15.89 -7.29
CA GLY A 25 3.48 -15.58 -7.95
C GLY A 25 3.04 -14.13 -7.77
N VAL A 26 3.98 -13.20 -7.58
CA VAL A 26 3.69 -11.76 -7.58
C VAL A 26 3.43 -11.29 -9.00
N ARG A 27 2.35 -10.53 -9.20
CA ARG A 27 2.02 -9.86 -10.47
C ARG A 27 1.89 -8.36 -10.26
N ILE A 28 2.59 -7.60 -11.08
CA ILE A 28 2.57 -6.13 -11.09
C ILE A 28 2.20 -5.68 -12.50
N ASP A 29 1.06 -5.01 -12.64
CA ASP A 29 0.59 -4.50 -13.92
C ASP A 29 1.28 -3.16 -14.29
N SER A 30 1.12 -2.75 -15.56
CA SER A 30 1.67 -1.49 -16.07
C SER A 30 1.18 -0.27 -15.31
N PHE A 31 2.01 0.77 -15.28
CA PHE A 31 1.81 2.06 -14.62
C PHE A 31 1.75 2.00 -13.10
N VAL A 32 2.31 0.95 -12.50
CA VAL A 32 2.51 0.87 -11.05
C VAL A 32 3.75 1.67 -10.63
N LYS A 33 3.66 2.30 -9.46
CA LYS A 33 4.81 2.87 -8.75
C LYS A 33 5.01 2.15 -7.42
N LEU A 34 6.20 1.61 -7.21
CA LEU A 34 6.65 1.04 -5.94
C LEU A 34 7.78 1.89 -5.36
N GLU A 35 7.71 2.18 -4.06
CA GLU A 35 8.78 2.81 -3.31
C GLU A 35 9.28 1.85 -2.23
N GLY A 36 10.48 1.29 -2.40
CA GLY A 36 11.09 0.35 -1.45
C GLY A 36 11.39 0.96 -0.08
N GLY A 37 11.51 2.30 0.01
CA GLY A 37 11.55 3.05 1.26
C GLY A 37 12.58 2.55 2.28
N GLU A 38 12.14 2.39 3.52
CA GLU A 38 12.90 1.74 4.60
C GLU A 38 12.91 0.21 4.47
N GLY A 39 11.96 -0.35 3.71
CA GLY A 39 11.89 -1.76 3.34
C GLY A 39 10.51 -2.10 2.79
N MET A 40 10.45 -2.97 1.79
CA MET A 40 9.18 -3.50 1.29
C MET A 40 9.22 -5.02 1.20
N THR A 41 8.23 -5.67 1.80
CA THR A 41 8.01 -7.12 1.63
C THR A 41 6.70 -7.31 0.88
N ILE A 42 6.77 -8.04 -0.23
CA ILE A 42 5.61 -8.49 -1.01
C ILE A 42 5.55 -10.01 -0.89
N GLY A 43 4.50 -10.52 -0.26
CA GLY A 43 4.28 -11.94 -0.04
C GLY A 43 3.92 -12.71 -1.31
N ASN A 44 3.51 -13.95 -1.12
CA ASN A 44 3.13 -14.83 -2.22
C ASN A 44 1.75 -14.46 -2.79
N TYR A 45 1.57 -14.66 -4.09
CA TYR A 45 0.28 -14.51 -4.77
C TYR A 45 -0.35 -13.11 -4.61
N VAL A 46 0.48 -12.07 -4.56
CA VAL A 46 0.04 -10.68 -4.50
C VAL A 46 -0.17 -10.13 -5.92
N HIS A 47 -1.31 -9.49 -6.15
CA HIS A 47 -1.59 -8.77 -7.40
C HIS A 47 -1.71 -7.27 -7.15
N ILE A 48 -0.90 -6.51 -7.88
CA ILE A 48 -0.91 -5.04 -7.88
C ILE A 48 -1.37 -4.56 -9.26
N ALA A 49 -2.62 -4.08 -9.35
CA ALA A 49 -3.20 -3.63 -10.61
C ALA A 49 -2.65 -2.26 -11.06
N SER A 50 -2.97 -1.87 -12.31
CA SER A 50 -2.47 -0.63 -12.90
C SER A 50 -2.78 0.63 -12.10
N PHE A 51 -1.89 1.62 -12.19
CA PHE A 51 -2.00 2.92 -11.50
C PHE A 51 -1.98 2.86 -9.96
N CYS A 52 -1.63 1.70 -9.39
CA CYS A 52 -1.38 1.59 -7.96
C CYS A 52 -0.06 2.28 -7.57
N HIS A 53 -0.08 2.94 -6.42
CA HIS A 53 1.09 3.58 -5.82
C HIS A 53 1.31 3.00 -4.41
N ILE A 54 2.37 2.21 -4.23
CA ILE A 54 2.58 1.42 -3.01
C ILE A 54 3.89 1.79 -2.32
N GLY A 55 3.84 1.94 -0.99
CA GLY A 55 4.97 2.34 -0.15
C GLY A 55 5.32 3.81 -0.22
N ILE A 56 4.38 4.65 -0.65
CA ILE A 56 4.64 6.07 -0.91
C ILE A 56 5.02 6.81 0.39
N GLY A 57 6.07 7.62 0.31
CA GLY A 57 6.58 8.40 1.45
C GLY A 57 7.77 7.74 2.16
N GLY A 58 8.13 6.52 1.74
CA GLY A 58 9.44 5.93 2.01
C GLY A 58 9.61 5.30 3.39
N GLY A 59 8.53 5.03 4.14
CA GLY A 59 8.57 4.17 5.32
C GLY A 59 8.63 2.68 4.97
N THR A 60 8.25 1.82 5.91
CA THR A 60 8.22 0.36 5.71
C THR A 60 6.84 -0.08 5.21
N THR A 61 6.79 -1.01 4.25
CA THR A 61 5.53 -1.56 3.71
C THR A 61 5.55 -3.08 3.69
N ILE A 62 4.51 -3.70 4.23
CA ILE A 62 4.38 -5.16 4.26
C ILE A 62 3.06 -5.52 3.58
N LEU A 63 3.13 -6.23 2.46
CA LEU A 63 1.99 -6.82 1.76
C LEU A 63 2.07 -8.33 1.97
N GLU A 64 1.21 -8.89 2.82
CA GLU A 64 1.21 -10.32 3.11
C GLU A 64 0.56 -11.15 1.99
N ASP A 65 0.70 -12.47 2.08
CA ASP A 65 0.26 -13.40 1.05
C ASP A 65 -1.21 -13.20 0.65
N GLY A 66 -1.50 -13.24 -0.65
CA GLY A 66 -2.85 -13.13 -1.20
C GLY A 66 -3.49 -11.74 -1.05
N SER A 67 -2.78 -10.74 -0.52
CA SER A 67 -3.27 -9.37 -0.54
C SER A 67 -3.42 -8.86 -1.99
N SER A 68 -4.43 -8.04 -2.24
CA SER A 68 -4.77 -7.60 -3.60
C SER A 68 -5.14 -6.12 -3.67
N PHE A 69 -4.73 -5.50 -4.77
CA PHE A 69 -4.79 -4.05 -4.96
C PHE A 69 -5.45 -3.75 -6.30
N GLY A 70 -6.71 -3.32 -6.26
CA GLY A 70 -7.44 -2.84 -7.43
C GLY A 70 -6.84 -1.57 -8.01
N SER A 71 -7.14 -1.29 -9.28
CA SER A 71 -6.49 -0.21 -10.01
C SER A 71 -6.59 1.14 -9.30
N GLY A 72 -5.50 1.89 -9.30
CA GLY A 72 -5.46 3.24 -8.72
C GLY A 72 -5.30 3.32 -7.20
N THR A 73 -5.27 2.18 -6.48
CA THR A 73 -5.10 2.19 -5.01
C THR A 73 -3.79 2.86 -4.58
N LYS A 74 -3.78 3.43 -3.37
CA LYS A 74 -2.62 4.10 -2.80
C LYS A 74 -2.37 3.61 -1.39
N VAL A 75 -1.19 3.06 -1.15
CA VAL A 75 -0.75 2.62 0.17
C VAL A 75 0.45 3.47 0.56
N LEU A 76 0.25 4.38 1.50
CA LEU A 76 1.28 5.29 1.98
C LEU A 76 1.99 4.67 3.19
N SER A 77 3.30 4.86 3.29
CA SER A 77 4.14 4.51 4.42
C SER A 77 4.87 5.72 5.02
N GLY A 78 4.75 6.89 4.39
CA GLY A 78 5.17 8.16 4.96
C GLY A 78 4.40 9.33 4.38
N SER A 79 4.49 10.47 5.05
CA SER A 79 3.87 11.73 4.63
C SER A 79 4.60 12.90 5.26
N ASN A 80 4.47 14.09 4.65
CA ASN A 80 4.79 15.34 5.33
C ASN A 80 3.87 15.53 6.54
N VAL A 81 4.40 16.19 7.57
CA VAL A 81 3.59 16.63 8.71
C VAL A 81 2.86 17.92 8.34
N ALA A 82 1.61 18.04 8.78
CA ALA A 82 0.73 19.15 8.38
C ALA A 82 1.19 20.52 8.89
N ASP A 83 1.98 20.56 9.96
CA ASP A 83 2.54 21.75 10.60
C ASP A 83 3.97 22.09 10.15
N ALA A 84 4.53 21.31 9.20
CA ALA A 84 5.82 21.63 8.60
C ALA A 84 5.78 22.97 7.87
N VAL A 85 6.92 23.68 7.84
CA VAL A 85 7.06 24.95 7.09
C VAL A 85 6.78 24.73 5.60
N SER A 86 7.25 23.61 5.04
CA SER A 86 6.99 23.23 3.66
C SER A 86 6.74 21.73 3.50
N CYS A 87 5.69 21.41 2.74
CA CYS A 87 5.40 20.06 2.26
C CYS A 87 6.06 19.75 0.90
N SER A 88 6.87 20.66 0.36
CA SER A 88 7.56 20.46 -0.92
C SER A 88 8.82 19.64 -0.73
N ALA A 89 8.94 18.53 -1.47
CA ALA A 89 10.13 17.68 -1.44
C ALA A 89 11.41 18.38 -1.95
N VAL A 90 11.29 19.53 -2.62
CA VAL A 90 12.43 20.33 -3.11
C VAL A 90 12.73 21.56 -2.23
N ALA A 91 12.00 21.74 -1.11
CA ALA A 91 12.32 22.79 -0.15
C ALA A 91 13.65 22.49 0.57
N PRO A 92 14.29 23.48 1.20
CA PRO A 92 15.39 23.24 2.15
C PRO A 92 15.01 22.17 3.19
N SER A 93 15.95 21.28 3.52
CA SER A 93 15.67 20.11 4.36
C SER A 93 15.22 20.45 5.78
N ASP A 94 15.61 21.61 6.29
CA ASP A 94 15.21 22.16 7.59
C ASP A 94 13.76 22.69 7.61
N GLN A 95 13.16 22.93 6.44
CA GLN A 95 11.75 23.32 6.31
C GLN A 95 10.81 22.13 6.14
N GLN A 96 11.37 20.96 5.81
CA GLN A 96 10.61 19.74 5.64
C GLN A 96 10.50 18.99 6.97
N GLN A 97 9.33 18.42 7.25
CA GLN A 97 9.16 17.42 8.30
C GLN A 97 8.38 16.24 7.73
N ILE A 98 8.96 15.04 7.83
CA ILE A 98 8.42 13.82 7.23
C ILE A 98 8.27 12.77 8.33
N VAL A 99 7.08 12.17 8.43
CA VAL A 99 6.85 10.98 9.24
C VAL A 99 6.92 9.75 8.33
N ARG A 100 7.71 8.77 8.77
CA ARG A 100 7.76 7.42 8.18
C ARG A 100 7.24 6.43 9.21
N ALA A 101 6.44 5.49 8.74
CA ALA A 101 5.80 4.48 9.56
C ALA A 101 5.77 3.15 8.83
N THR A 102 5.31 2.11 9.53
CA THR A 102 5.08 0.80 8.94
C THR A 102 3.62 0.66 8.57
N THR A 103 3.32 0.47 7.28
CA THR A 103 1.96 0.19 6.80
C THR A 103 1.86 -1.27 6.40
N ILE A 104 0.85 -1.97 6.93
CA ILE A 104 0.71 -3.42 6.79
C ILE A 104 -0.63 -3.75 6.14
N ILE A 105 -0.58 -4.51 5.04
CA ILE A 105 -1.73 -5.10 4.39
C ILE A 105 -1.66 -6.60 4.64
N ARG A 106 -2.51 -7.10 5.55
CA ARG A 106 -2.45 -8.50 5.99
C ARG A 106 -2.97 -9.47 4.95
N ARG A 107 -2.74 -10.76 5.24
CA ARG A 107 -3.08 -11.90 4.41
C ARG A 107 -4.51 -11.79 3.86
N ASN A 108 -4.67 -12.02 2.56
CA ASN A 108 -5.96 -12.00 1.86
C ASN A 108 -6.78 -10.70 1.99
N ALA A 109 -6.20 -9.60 2.50
CA ALA A 109 -6.87 -8.30 2.51
C ALA A 109 -6.96 -7.74 1.09
N ALA A 110 -8.08 -7.08 0.77
CA ALA A 110 -8.34 -6.56 -0.56
C ALA A 110 -8.68 -5.08 -0.53
N LEU A 111 -7.96 -4.28 -1.32
CA LEU A 111 -8.24 -2.87 -1.54
C LEU A 111 -8.86 -2.73 -2.92
N TYR A 112 -10.11 -2.29 -3.00
CA TYR A 112 -10.77 -2.10 -4.29
C TYR A 112 -10.35 -0.78 -4.93
N ALA A 113 -10.68 -0.63 -6.22
CA ALA A 113 -10.19 0.44 -7.08
C ALA A 113 -10.21 1.82 -6.40
N GLY A 114 -9.08 2.52 -6.44
CA GLY A 114 -8.94 3.87 -5.90
C GLY A 114 -8.97 4.01 -4.38
N ALA A 115 -8.96 2.93 -3.59
CA ALA A 115 -8.84 3.04 -2.13
C ALA A 115 -7.47 3.61 -1.72
N ILE A 116 -7.46 4.42 -0.65
CA ILE A 116 -6.28 5.12 -0.12
C ILE A 116 -6.09 4.71 1.35
N VAL A 117 -4.90 4.26 1.72
CA VAL A 117 -4.49 3.95 3.10
C VAL A 117 -3.42 4.93 3.55
N LEU A 118 -3.71 5.68 4.62
CA LEU A 118 -2.76 6.62 5.22
C LEU A 118 -1.57 5.90 5.91
N PRO A 119 -0.43 6.59 6.12
CA PRO A 119 0.75 5.99 6.73
C PRO A 119 0.50 5.36 8.11
N GLY A 120 1.18 4.26 8.37
CA GLY A 120 1.25 3.65 9.71
C GLY A 120 0.06 2.78 10.09
N LEU A 121 -0.80 2.44 9.13
CA LEU A 121 -2.03 1.70 9.37
C LEU A 121 -1.88 0.21 9.05
N THR A 122 -2.68 -0.59 9.74
CA THR A 122 -2.84 -2.03 9.47
C THR A 122 -4.22 -2.35 8.93
N ILE A 123 -4.27 -3.00 7.77
CA ILE A 123 -5.48 -3.60 7.21
C ILE A 123 -5.49 -5.08 7.58
N GLY A 124 -6.45 -5.49 8.41
CA GLY A 124 -6.55 -6.82 8.98
C GLY A 124 -6.76 -7.94 7.96
N GLU A 125 -6.49 -9.18 8.39
CA GLU A 125 -6.60 -10.36 7.53
C GLU A 125 -8.00 -10.49 6.93
N GLY A 126 -8.08 -10.74 5.62
CA GLY A 126 -9.33 -10.89 4.90
C GLY A 126 -10.24 -9.64 4.89
N ALA A 127 -9.77 -8.49 5.40
CA ALA A 127 -10.52 -7.26 5.38
C ALA A 127 -10.65 -6.71 3.95
N ARG A 128 -11.72 -5.98 3.69
CA ARG A 128 -12.00 -5.39 2.37
C ARG A 128 -12.22 -3.90 2.48
N ILE A 129 -11.54 -3.14 1.64
CA ILE A 129 -11.71 -1.70 1.53
C ILE A 129 -12.46 -1.42 0.23
N ALA A 130 -13.66 -0.84 0.34
CA ALA A 130 -14.49 -0.50 -0.79
C ALA A 130 -13.81 0.54 -1.69
N ALA A 131 -14.21 0.57 -2.97
CA ALA A 131 -13.63 1.46 -3.96
C ALA A 131 -13.72 2.94 -3.52
N GLY A 132 -12.66 3.72 -3.81
CA GLY A 132 -12.59 5.14 -3.51
C GLY A 132 -12.54 5.52 -2.02
N SER A 133 -12.33 4.57 -1.11
CA SER A 133 -12.37 4.84 0.34
C SER A 133 -11.05 5.41 0.87
N LEU A 134 -11.13 6.31 1.86
CA LEU A 134 -9.98 6.88 2.56
C LEU A 134 -9.86 6.27 3.96
N VAL A 135 -8.88 5.38 4.16
CA VAL A 135 -8.64 4.70 5.43
C VAL A 135 -7.73 5.55 6.31
N THR A 136 -8.26 5.98 7.46
CA THR A 136 -7.59 6.90 8.40
C THR A 136 -7.29 6.26 9.76
N ARG A 137 -7.57 4.97 9.92
CA ARG A 137 -7.31 4.17 11.14
C ARG A 137 -7.26 2.69 10.77
N ASP A 138 -6.70 1.87 11.66
CA ASP A 138 -6.63 0.43 11.49
C ASP A 138 -7.99 -0.20 11.21
N VAL A 139 -7.98 -1.23 10.37
CA VAL A 139 -9.16 -1.99 9.95
C VAL A 139 -9.08 -3.41 10.53
N PRO A 140 -10.05 -3.85 11.35
CA PRO A 140 -10.08 -5.21 11.87
C PRO A 140 -10.20 -6.27 10.78
N ALA A 141 -9.76 -7.49 11.10
CA ALA A 141 -9.84 -8.63 10.21
C ALA A 141 -11.31 -8.96 9.83
N HIS A 142 -11.51 -9.44 8.61
CA HIS A 142 -12.80 -9.88 8.07
C HIS A 142 -13.91 -8.80 8.08
N GLU A 143 -13.55 -7.52 8.10
CA GLU A 143 -14.50 -6.41 7.97
C GLU A 143 -14.50 -5.81 6.56
N LEU A 144 -15.66 -5.30 6.13
CA LEU A 144 -15.78 -4.44 4.96
C LEU A 144 -15.89 -2.98 5.43
N TRP A 145 -15.00 -2.13 4.92
CA TRP A 145 -14.98 -0.69 5.22
C TRP A 145 -15.17 0.13 3.96
N GLY A 146 -15.83 1.28 4.07
CA GLY A 146 -15.97 2.20 2.95
C GLY A 146 -16.24 3.66 3.35
N GLY A 147 -16.02 4.57 2.40
CA GLY A 147 -16.27 6.01 2.55
C GLY A 147 -15.00 6.85 2.77
N SER A 148 -15.17 8.17 2.92
CA SER A 148 -14.10 9.12 3.22
C SER A 148 -14.54 10.08 4.34
N PRO A 149 -14.06 9.88 5.59
CA PRO A 149 -13.20 8.80 6.03
C PRO A 149 -13.94 7.44 6.10
N ALA A 150 -13.20 6.35 5.88
CA ALA A 150 -13.77 5.00 5.83
C ALA A 150 -14.37 4.57 7.18
N ARG A 151 -15.49 3.88 7.13
CA ARG A 151 -16.20 3.30 8.29
C ARG A 151 -16.58 1.86 8.00
N LYS A 152 -16.73 1.06 9.05
CA LYS A 152 -17.25 -0.31 8.96
C LYS A 152 -18.64 -0.28 8.31
N LEU A 153 -18.79 -1.05 7.24
CA LEU A 153 -20.05 -1.27 6.54
C LEU A 153 -20.70 -2.59 7.00
N LYS A 154 -19.88 -3.63 7.16
CA LYS A 154 -20.29 -4.94 7.70
C LYS A 154 -19.07 -5.77 8.10
N GLU A 155 -19.33 -6.92 8.72
CA GLU A 155 -18.35 -7.98 8.95
C GLU A 155 -18.74 -9.24 8.17
N TYR A 156 -17.73 -10.05 7.82
CA TYR A 156 -17.91 -11.37 7.26
C TYR A 156 -17.83 -12.41 8.39
N GLY A 157 -18.71 -13.40 8.35
CA GLY A 157 -18.60 -14.58 9.21
C GLY A 157 -17.30 -15.32 8.92
N LYS A 158 -16.62 -15.76 9.98
CA LYS A 158 -15.40 -16.56 9.91
C LYS A 158 -15.70 -17.97 9.39
#